data_AF-A0A0H2WM52-F1
#
_entry.id   AF-A0A0H2WM52-F1
#
_cell.length_a   1.000
_cell.length_b   1.000
_cell.length_c   1.000
_cell.angle_alpha   90.00
_cell.angle_beta   90.00
_cell.angle_gamma   90.00
#
_symmetry.space_group_name_H-M   'P 1'
#
loop_
_entity.id
_entity.type
_entity.pdbx_description
1 polymer ?
#
loop_
_entity_poly.entity_id
_entity_poly.type
_entity_poly.pdbx_seq_one_letter_code
_entity_poly.pdbx_strand_id
1 'polypeptide(L)'
;MCGIVGIAGVMPVNQSIYDALTVLQHRGQDAAGIITIDANNCFRLRKANGLVNDIFEARHMQRLQGNMGIGHVRYPTAGSSSASEAQPFYVNSPYGITLAHNGNLTNAHELRKKLFEEKRRHINTTSDSEILLNIFASELDNFRHYPLEADNIFAAIAATNRQIRGAYACVAMIIGHGMVAFRDPHGIRPLVLGKRDVGDGRTEYMVASESVALDTLGFEFLRDVAPGEAIYITEKGQLFTRQCADNPVSNPCLFEYVYFARPDSFIDKISVYSARVNMGTKLGEKIAREWEDLDIDVVIPIPETSCDIALEIARILGKPYRQGFVKNRYVGRTFIMPGQQLRRKSVRRKLNANRAEFRDKNVLLVDDSIVRGTTSEQIIEMAREAGAKKVYLASAAPEIRFPNVYGIDMPTANELIAHGREVDEIRQIIGADGLIFQDLNDLIEAVRAENPDIQQFECSVFNGVYVTKDVDQQYLDFLDSLRNDDAKAVLFQNEMENLEMHNEG
;
A
#
# COMPACT_ATOMS: atom_id res chain seq x y z
N MET A 1 3.31 1.26 -1.16
CA MET A 1 2.10 1.75 -0.47
C MET A 1 2.14 1.28 0.95
N CYS A 2 1.84 2.13 1.93
CA CYS A 2 2.04 1.86 3.35
C CYS A 2 0.73 1.45 4.06
N GLY A 3 0.81 1.07 5.33
CA GLY A 3 -0.35 0.90 6.20
C GLY A 3 -0.30 1.85 7.39
N ILE A 4 -1.44 2.45 7.74
CA ILE A 4 -1.59 3.34 8.90
C ILE A 4 -2.69 2.87 9.84
N VAL A 5 -2.53 3.23 11.11
CA VAL A 5 -3.52 3.01 12.18
C VAL A 5 -3.48 4.17 13.17
N GLY A 6 -4.62 4.54 13.73
CA GLY A 6 -4.69 5.41 14.91
C GLY A 6 -5.79 4.98 15.84
N ILE A 7 -5.52 4.98 17.14
CA ILE A 7 -6.47 4.61 18.19
C ILE A 7 -6.57 5.76 19.19
N ALA A 8 -7.79 6.26 19.39
CA ALA A 8 -8.19 7.15 20.47
C ALA A 8 -8.98 6.33 21.49
N GLY A 9 -8.26 5.78 22.47
CA GLY A 9 -8.78 4.87 23.48
C GLY A 9 -9.03 5.52 24.84
N VAL A 10 -9.54 4.73 25.78
CA VAL A 10 -9.68 5.09 27.21
C VAL A 10 -8.76 4.26 28.11
N MET A 11 -7.99 3.36 27.53
CA MET A 11 -6.98 2.50 28.16
C MET A 11 -5.71 2.45 27.29
N PRO A 12 -4.59 1.89 27.78
CA PRO A 12 -3.34 1.87 27.02
C PRO A 12 -3.49 1.24 25.62
N VAL A 13 -3.00 1.92 24.58
CA VAL A 13 -3.21 1.52 23.17
C VAL A 13 -2.00 0.88 22.50
N ASN A 14 -0.85 0.84 23.15
CA ASN A 14 0.41 0.37 22.57
C ASN A 14 0.30 -1.05 21.96
N GLN A 15 -0.22 -2.01 22.71
CA GLN A 15 -0.39 -3.39 22.24
C GLN A 15 -1.42 -3.47 21.12
N SER A 16 -2.54 -2.76 21.22
CA SER A 16 -3.56 -2.74 20.17
C SER A 16 -3.03 -2.15 18.86
N ILE A 17 -2.23 -1.07 18.92
CA ILE A 17 -1.58 -0.52 17.72
C ILE A 17 -0.60 -1.54 17.13
N TYR A 18 0.21 -2.20 17.96
CA TYR A 18 1.11 -3.27 17.50
C TYR A 18 0.33 -4.37 16.78
N ASP A 19 -0.74 -4.90 17.40
CA ASP A 19 -1.56 -5.99 16.84
C ASP A 19 -2.20 -5.56 15.52
N ALA A 20 -2.75 -4.34 15.44
CA ALA A 20 -3.28 -3.79 14.20
C ALA A 20 -2.22 -3.67 13.09
N LEU A 21 -0.98 -3.26 13.42
CA LEU A 21 0.10 -3.21 12.44
C LEU A 21 0.52 -4.59 11.96
N THR A 22 0.44 -5.64 12.79
CA THR A 22 0.76 -7.01 12.35
C THR A 22 -0.21 -7.51 11.27
N VAL A 23 -1.50 -7.18 11.37
CA VAL A 23 -2.50 -7.58 10.37
C VAL A 23 -2.47 -6.70 9.11
N LEU A 24 -1.84 -5.52 9.19
CA LEU A 24 -1.55 -4.62 8.07
C LEU A 24 -0.13 -4.80 7.49
N GLN A 25 0.67 -5.74 7.99
CA GLN A 25 2.07 -5.93 7.62
C GLN A 25 2.26 -6.25 6.11
N HIS A 26 1.24 -6.78 5.43
CA HIS A 26 1.27 -6.97 3.98
C HIS A 26 1.39 -5.65 3.21
N ARG A 27 0.94 -4.54 3.80
CA ARG A 27 1.12 -3.18 3.26
C ARG A 27 2.52 -2.62 3.47
N GLY A 28 3.49 -3.36 3.99
CA GLY A 28 4.83 -2.83 4.17
C GLY A 28 5.64 -3.62 5.16
N GLN A 29 6.83 -4.07 4.76
CA GLN A 29 7.70 -4.94 5.55
C GLN A 29 9.09 -4.33 5.79
N ASP A 30 9.30 -3.11 5.32
CA ASP A 30 10.61 -2.47 5.31
C ASP A 30 10.90 -1.70 6.60
N ALA A 31 9.88 -1.05 7.17
CA ALA A 31 9.98 -0.38 8.46
C ALA A 31 8.62 -0.35 9.17
N ALA A 32 8.65 -0.12 10.48
CA ALA A 32 7.45 0.14 11.27
C ALA A 32 7.73 1.19 12.36
N GLY A 33 6.67 1.88 12.79
CA GLY A 33 6.75 2.87 13.86
C GLY A 33 5.44 3.02 14.62
N ILE A 34 5.56 3.25 15.94
CA ILE A 34 4.45 3.57 16.85
C ILE A 34 4.82 4.81 17.64
N ILE A 35 3.89 5.75 17.74
CA ILE A 35 3.99 6.91 18.61
C ILE A 35 2.71 7.07 19.44
N THR A 36 2.86 7.39 20.72
CA THR A 36 1.75 7.55 21.68
C THR A 36 1.88 8.89 22.41
N ILE A 37 0.78 9.43 22.89
CA ILE A 37 0.76 10.56 23.84
C ILE A 37 0.61 10.01 25.24
N ASP A 38 1.60 10.23 26.10
CA ASP A 38 1.57 9.76 27.49
C ASP A 38 0.75 10.67 28.42
N ALA A 39 0.64 10.29 29.68
CA ALA A 39 -0.08 11.06 30.70
C ALA A 39 0.50 12.47 30.97
N ASN A 40 1.73 12.75 30.50
CA ASN A 40 2.40 14.04 30.64
C ASN A 40 2.28 14.88 29.37
N ASN A 41 1.39 14.52 28.43
CA ASN A 41 1.26 15.20 27.15
C ASN A 41 2.58 15.21 26.36
N CYS A 42 3.35 14.12 26.44
CA CYS A 42 4.62 13.94 25.75
C CYS A 42 4.52 12.80 24.74
N PHE A 43 5.10 13.00 23.55
CA PHE A 43 5.22 11.91 22.59
C PHE A 43 6.22 10.85 23.04
N ARG A 44 5.81 9.58 22.94
CA ARG A 44 6.67 8.41 23.13
C ARG A 44 6.75 7.65 21.80
N LEU A 45 7.94 7.60 21.19
CA LEU A 45 8.15 7.06 19.85
C LEU A 45 9.04 5.81 19.88
N ARG A 46 8.72 4.83 19.03
CA ARG A 46 9.65 3.79 18.56
C ARG A 46 9.41 3.58 17.07
N LYS A 47 10.46 3.68 16.26
CA LYS A 47 10.47 3.31 14.84
C LYS A 47 11.83 2.73 14.45
N ALA A 48 11.85 1.81 13.49
CA ALA A 48 13.06 1.22 12.92
C ALA A 48 12.74 0.47 11.61
N ASN A 49 13.77 -0.01 10.90
CA ASN A 49 13.61 -0.93 9.77
C ASN A 49 13.33 -2.35 10.26
N GLY A 50 12.59 -3.13 9.46
CA GLY A 50 12.22 -4.51 9.74
C GLY A 50 10.71 -4.73 9.86
N LEU A 51 10.34 -5.96 10.22
CA LEU A 51 8.96 -6.33 10.51
C LEU A 51 8.54 -5.78 11.88
N VAL A 52 7.23 -5.61 12.08
CA VAL A 52 6.64 -5.15 13.35
C VAL A 52 7.15 -6.01 14.52
N ASN A 53 7.16 -7.34 14.35
CA ASN A 53 7.60 -8.28 15.38
C ASN A 53 9.09 -8.14 15.75
N ASP A 54 9.93 -7.65 14.84
CA ASP A 54 11.37 -7.47 15.08
C ASP A 54 11.66 -6.10 15.72
N ILE A 55 10.81 -5.10 15.46
CA ILE A 55 11.06 -3.70 15.84
C ILE A 55 10.68 -3.42 17.30
N PHE A 56 9.59 -4.02 17.80
CA PHE A 56 9.00 -3.67 19.11
C PHE A 56 9.22 -4.74 20.18
N GLU A 57 10.40 -4.72 20.78
CA GLU A 57 10.67 -5.45 22.03
C GLU A 57 9.93 -4.89 23.26
N ALA A 58 9.86 -5.70 24.33
CA ALA A 58 9.20 -5.35 25.59
C ALA A 58 9.62 -3.99 26.19
N ARG A 59 10.93 -3.66 26.14
CA ARG A 59 11.46 -2.36 26.61
C ARG A 59 10.87 -1.16 25.85
N HIS A 60 10.56 -1.34 24.57
CA HIS A 60 9.96 -0.30 23.74
C HIS A 60 8.48 -0.16 24.08
N MET A 61 7.78 -1.28 24.27
CA MET A 61 6.36 -1.29 24.65
C MET A 61 6.12 -0.63 26.01
N GLN A 62 7.02 -0.83 26.98
CA GLN A 62 6.98 -0.14 28.27
C GLN A 62 7.12 1.39 28.17
N ARG A 63 7.85 1.87 27.16
CA ARG A 63 8.04 3.30 26.88
C ARG A 63 6.83 3.92 26.17
N LEU A 64 6.14 3.15 25.34
CA LEU A 64 4.95 3.57 24.58
C LEU A 64 3.73 3.62 25.50
N GLN A 65 3.71 4.53 26.46
CA GLN A 65 2.59 4.74 27.37
C GLN A 65 1.59 5.71 26.76
N GLY A 66 0.30 5.54 27.10
CA GLY A 66 -0.75 6.45 26.67
C GLY A 66 -1.98 5.75 26.15
N ASN A 67 -3.10 6.48 26.15
CA ASN A 67 -4.40 6.00 25.66
C ASN A 67 -4.71 6.48 24.24
N MET A 68 -3.80 7.24 23.62
CA MET A 68 -3.92 7.69 22.24
C MET A 68 -2.59 7.48 21.52
N GLY A 69 -2.65 6.96 20.30
CA GLY A 69 -1.46 6.67 19.51
C GLY A 69 -1.75 6.39 18.05
N ILE A 70 -0.71 6.50 17.23
CA ILE A 70 -0.73 6.15 15.82
C ILE A 70 0.42 5.22 15.46
N GLY A 71 0.23 4.43 14.43
CA GLY A 71 1.18 3.46 13.93
C GLY A 71 1.30 3.49 12.40
N HIS A 72 2.43 3.01 11.90
CA HIS A 72 2.71 2.92 10.47
C HIS A 72 3.56 1.69 10.14
N VAL A 73 3.29 1.05 9.01
CA VAL A 73 4.17 0.07 8.35
C VAL A 73 4.52 0.57 6.95
N ARG A 74 5.82 0.56 6.62
CA ARG A 74 6.36 1.13 5.39
C ARG A 74 6.59 0.06 4.35
N TYR A 75 6.10 0.32 3.14
CA TYR A 75 6.57 -0.32 1.93
C TYR A 75 7.60 0.61 1.29
N PRO A 76 8.76 0.13 0.85
CA PRO A 76 9.78 1.00 0.27
C PRO A 76 9.22 1.71 -0.96
N THR A 77 9.37 3.03 -1.00
CA THR A 77 9.00 3.87 -2.16
C THR A 77 10.18 4.79 -2.47
N ALA A 78 10.17 5.42 -3.65
CA ALA A 78 11.14 6.47 -3.97
C ALA A 78 11.11 7.58 -2.90
N GLY A 79 12.28 7.98 -2.41
CA GLY A 79 12.46 8.98 -1.35
C GLY A 79 12.17 8.49 0.08
N SER A 80 12.12 7.18 0.33
CA SER A 80 11.90 6.62 1.68
C SER A 80 12.59 5.27 1.88
N SER A 81 13.91 5.29 2.02
CA SER A 81 14.76 4.09 2.13
C SER A 81 15.40 3.91 3.52
N SER A 82 15.71 4.98 4.24
CA SER A 82 16.43 4.91 5.53
C SER A 82 15.50 4.75 6.74
N ALA A 83 16.02 4.21 7.86
CA ALA A 83 15.31 4.16 9.14
C ALA A 83 14.95 5.54 9.71
N SER A 84 15.75 6.57 9.40
CA SER A 84 15.42 7.96 9.74
C SER A 84 14.14 8.43 9.06
N GLU A 85 13.84 7.86 7.89
CA GLU A 85 12.68 8.16 7.05
C GLU A 85 11.47 7.28 7.37
N ALA A 86 11.58 6.36 8.34
CA ALA A 86 10.43 5.60 8.80
C ALA A 86 9.42 6.56 9.45
N GLN A 87 8.13 6.31 9.26
CA GLN A 87 7.06 7.07 9.90
C GLN A 87 6.66 6.42 11.24
N PRO A 88 5.97 7.12 12.15
CA PRO A 88 5.51 8.51 12.06
C PRO A 88 6.63 9.56 12.17
N PHE A 89 6.40 10.74 11.56
CA PHE A 89 7.19 11.94 11.79
C PHE A 89 6.54 12.81 12.87
N TYR A 90 7.31 13.70 13.50
CA TYR A 90 6.78 14.67 14.44
C TYR A 90 7.49 16.02 14.32
N VAL A 91 6.77 17.08 14.67
CA VAL A 91 7.30 18.44 14.89
C VAL A 91 6.85 18.93 16.25
N ASN A 92 7.71 19.67 16.96
CA ASN A 92 7.40 20.21 18.28
C ASN A 92 6.62 21.53 18.24
N SER A 93 6.46 22.15 17.08
CA SER A 93 5.72 23.42 16.93
C SER A 93 4.85 23.48 15.66
N PRO A 94 3.63 24.03 15.77
CA PRO A 94 2.96 24.44 17.01
C PRO A 94 2.47 23.23 17.82
N TYR A 95 2.30 23.40 19.14
CA TYR A 95 1.74 22.43 20.12
C TYR A 95 2.51 21.09 20.32
N GLY A 96 2.96 20.48 19.24
CA GLY A 96 3.45 19.10 19.19
C GLY A 96 2.52 18.26 18.34
N ILE A 97 2.93 17.97 17.10
CA ILE A 97 2.13 17.28 16.08
C ILE A 97 2.92 16.10 15.54
N THR A 98 2.26 14.95 15.39
CA THR A 98 2.81 13.78 14.71
C THR A 98 1.86 13.28 13.65
N LEU A 99 2.39 12.72 12.56
CA LEU A 99 1.60 12.26 11.42
C LEU A 99 2.18 10.98 10.81
N ALA A 100 1.29 10.09 10.42
CA ALA A 100 1.53 8.93 9.58
C ALA A 100 0.64 8.99 8.33
N HIS A 101 1.20 8.60 7.20
CA HIS A 101 0.65 8.82 5.87
C HIS A 101 0.86 7.59 4.98
N ASN A 102 -0.23 7.17 4.33
CA ASN A 102 -0.18 6.25 3.20
C ASN A 102 -0.59 7.02 1.92
N GLY A 103 0.35 7.21 0.99
CA GLY A 103 0.10 7.94 -0.24
C GLY A 103 1.37 8.47 -0.88
N ASN A 104 1.22 9.44 -1.78
CA ASN A 104 2.31 10.21 -2.35
C ASN A 104 1.84 11.60 -2.77
N LEU A 105 2.63 12.64 -2.47
CA LEU A 105 2.39 14.01 -2.94
C LEU A 105 3.07 14.29 -4.30
N THR A 106 2.27 14.60 -5.31
CA THR A 106 2.75 14.92 -6.67
C THR A 106 3.48 16.26 -6.73
N ASN A 107 3.18 17.18 -5.81
CA ASN A 107 3.83 18.49 -5.75
C ASN A 107 4.80 18.66 -4.57
N ALA A 108 5.37 17.57 -4.05
CA ALA A 108 6.29 17.58 -2.93
C ALA A 108 7.47 18.57 -3.10
N HIS A 109 8.07 18.66 -4.29
CA HIS A 109 9.19 19.56 -4.56
C HIS A 109 8.79 21.05 -4.44
N GLU A 110 7.63 21.42 -4.97
CA GLU A 110 7.05 22.77 -4.85
C GLU A 110 6.82 23.12 -3.38
N LEU A 111 6.20 22.20 -2.62
CA LEU A 111 5.85 22.40 -1.22
C LEU A 111 7.09 22.52 -0.32
N ARG A 112 8.14 21.72 -0.57
CA ARG A 112 9.42 21.83 0.15
C ARG A 112 10.01 23.23 -0.01
N LYS A 113 10.03 23.76 -1.24
CA LYS A 113 10.53 25.10 -1.52
C LYS A 113 9.69 26.16 -0.79
N LYS A 114 8.36 26.07 -0.86
CA LYS A 114 7.44 26.98 -0.19
C LYS A 114 7.63 27.01 1.33
N LEU A 115 7.74 25.84 1.97
CA LEU A 115 7.99 25.72 3.41
C LEU A 115 9.30 26.37 3.84
N PHE A 116 10.35 26.23 3.04
CA PHE A 116 11.64 26.84 3.29
C PHE A 116 11.58 28.37 3.16
N GLU A 117 11.05 28.88 2.05
CA GLU A 117 11.05 30.31 1.73
C GLU A 117 10.08 31.13 2.61
N GLU A 118 8.84 30.65 2.80
CA GLU A 118 7.80 31.43 3.49
C GLU A 118 7.80 31.21 5.01
N LYS A 119 8.07 29.97 5.44
CA LYS A 119 7.88 29.54 6.84
C LYS A 119 9.20 29.24 7.55
N ARG A 120 10.32 29.18 6.82
CA ARG A 120 11.64 28.78 7.35
C ARG A 120 11.59 27.40 8.02
N ARG A 121 10.73 26.50 7.51
CA ARG A 121 10.64 25.12 7.95
C ARG A 121 11.56 24.27 7.08
N HIS A 122 12.62 23.75 7.70
CA HIS A 122 13.53 22.83 7.04
C HIS A 122 12.94 21.41 7.04
N ILE A 123 13.13 20.69 5.93
CA ILE A 123 12.73 19.28 5.76
C ILE A 123 14.01 18.46 5.75
N ASN A 124 14.15 17.54 6.70
CA ASN A 124 15.38 16.78 6.92
C ASN A 124 15.50 15.54 6.03
N THR A 125 14.38 15.02 5.52
CA THR A 125 14.33 13.79 4.72
C THR A 125 13.82 14.03 3.31
N THR A 126 13.89 13.00 2.46
CA THR A 126 13.24 13.04 1.14
C THR A 126 11.77 12.63 1.18
N SER A 127 11.25 12.20 2.34
CA SER A 127 9.87 11.76 2.51
C SER A 127 8.88 12.92 2.35
N ASP A 128 7.93 12.75 1.44
CA ASP A 128 6.79 13.64 1.25
C ASP A 128 5.87 13.72 2.49
N SER A 129 5.94 12.73 3.36
CA SER A 129 5.16 12.66 4.59
C SER A 129 5.65 13.67 5.64
N GLU A 130 6.95 13.98 5.66
CA GLU A 130 7.52 15.07 6.47
C GLU A 130 7.06 16.43 5.94
N ILE A 131 6.95 16.57 4.62
CA ILE A 131 6.42 17.77 3.96
C ILE A 131 4.95 17.96 4.33
N LEU A 132 4.14 16.91 4.21
CA LEU A 132 2.71 16.92 4.55
C LEU A 132 2.50 17.35 6.01
N LEU A 133 3.24 16.75 6.94
CA LEU A 133 3.24 17.15 8.35
C LEU A 133 3.55 18.63 8.54
N ASN A 134 4.56 19.15 7.85
CA ASN A 134 4.97 20.55 8.00
C ASN A 134 4.01 21.55 7.35
N ILE A 135 3.33 21.20 6.25
CA ILE A 135 2.23 22.00 5.70
C ILE A 135 1.09 22.06 6.72
N PHE A 136 0.66 20.92 7.26
CA PHE A 136 -0.40 20.88 8.26
C PHE A 136 -0.04 21.68 9.52
N ALA A 137 1.18 21.52 10.02
CA ALA A 137 1.69 22.29 11.16
C ALA A 137 1.77 23.80 10.86
N SER A 138 2.13 24.19 9.64
CA SER A 138 2.14 25.58 9.21
C SER A 138 0.73 26.20 9.20
N GLU A 139 -0.28 25.45 8.78
CA GLU A 139 -1.67 25.92 8.80
C GLU A 139 -2.24 26.04 10.22
N LEU A 140 -1.87 25.12 11.11
CA LEU A 140 -2.24 25.20 12.52
C LEU A 140 -1.58 26.38 13.26
N ASP A 141 -0.39 26.81 12.83
CA ASP A 141 0.36 27.92 13.48
C ASP A 141 -0.26 29.31 13.22
N ASN A 142 -1.25 29.38 12.31
CA ASN A 142 -1.97 30.62 12.02
C ASN A 142 -2.96 31.00 13.14
N PHE A 143 -3.34 30.08 14.03
CA PHE A 143 -4.29 30.33 15.11
C PHE A 143 -3.58 30.78 16.39
N ARG A 144 -4.02 31.91 16.96
CA ARG A 144 -3.36 32.54 18.12
C ARG A 144 -3.97 32.19 19.48
N HIS A 145 -5.22 31.75 19.51
CA HIS A 145 -5.90 31.37 20.74
C HIS A 145 -5.59 29.91 21.10
N TYR A 146 -5.78 29.56 22.38
CA TYR A 146 -5.60 28.21 22.90
C TYR A 146 -6.75 27.88 23.88
N PRO A 147 -7.32 26.67 23.84
CA PRO A 147 -7.04 25.57 22.89
C PRO A 147 -7.51 25.88 21.46
N LEU A 148 -7.09 25.07 20.48
CA LEU A 148 -7.74 25.07 19.17
C LEU A 148 -9.12 24.43 19.29
N GLU A 149 -10.11 25.07 18.68
CA GLU A 149 -11.42 24.46 18.50
C GLU A 149 -11.38 23.49 17.32
N ALA A 150 -12.33 22.55 17.29
CA ALA A 150 -12.51 21.64 16.15
C ALA A 150 -12.55 22.41 14.82
N ASP A 151 -13.12 23.61 14.84
CA ASP A 151 -13.24 24.41 13.64
C ASP A 151 -11.92 24.89 13.06
N ASN A 152 -10.95 25.18 13.91
CA ASN A 152 -9.61 25.60 13.51
C ASN A 152 -8.84 24.42 12.90
N ILE A 153 -8.94 23.25 13.52
CA ILE A 153 -8.29 22.02 13.05
C ILE A 153 -8.79 21.67 11.64
N PHE A 154 -10.10 21.63 11.44
CA PHE A 154 -10.67 21.35 10.12
C PHE A 154 -10.37 22.46 9.10
N ALA A 155 -10.31 23.73 9.51
CA ALA A 155 -9.88 24.81 8.63
C ALA A 155 -8.41 24.64 8.17
N ALA A 156 -7.52 24.20 9.07
CA ALA A 156 -6.13 23.87 8.72
C ALA A 156 -6.04 22.68 7.76
N ILE A 157 -6.86 21.64 7.95
CA ILE A 157 -6.91 20.50 7.02
C ILE A 157 -7.42 20.97 5.65
N ALA A 158 -8.48 21.79 5.60
CA ALA A 158 -8.97 22.33 4.33
C ALA A 158 -7.94 23.21 3.62
N ALA A 159 -7.18 24.03 4.36
CA ALA A 159 -6.08 24.81 3.80
C ALA A 159 -4.91 23.93 3.32
N THR A 160 -4.67 22.81 4.01
CA THR A 160 -3.68 21.80 3.60
C THR A 160 -4.11 21.14 2.29
N ASN A 161 -5.37 20.68 2.19
CA ASN A 161 -5.93 20.03 0.99
C ASN A 161 -5.89 20.93 -0.26
N ARG A 162 -5.96 22.25 -0.11
CA ARG A 162 -5.83 23.20 -1.24
C ARG A 162 -4.38 23.38 -1.73
N GLN A 163 -3.40 23.09 -0.87
CA GLN A 163 -1.98 23.26 -1.19
C GLN A 163 -1.37 21.97 -1.71
N ILE A 164 -1.70 20.84 -1.10
CA ILE A 164 -1.14 19.54 -1.47
C ILE A 164 -1.91 18.91 -2.61
N ARG A 165 -1.20 18.22 -3.50
CA ARG A 165 -1.76 17.44 -4.60
C ARG A 165 -1.17 16.03 -4.56
N GLY A 166 -1.95 15.05 -4.99
CA GLY A 166 -1.58 13.65 -4.92
C GLY A 166 -2.68 12.83 -4.26
N ALA A 167 -2.28 11.72 -3.65
CA ALA A 167 -3.17 10.80 -2.95
C ALA A 167 -2.67 10.57 -1.54
N TYR A 168 -3.57 10.52 -0.55
CA TYR A 168 -3.18 10.41 0.85
C TYR A 168 -4.33 9.91 1.73
N ALA A 169 -4.01 8.95 2.57
CA ALA A 169 -4.74 8.67 3.80
C ALA A 169 -3.81 9.02 4.97
N CYS A 170 -4.24 9.94 5.82
CA CYS A 170 -3.44 10.46 6.92
C CYS A 170 -4.11 10.19 8.26
N VAL A 171 -3.27 9.93 9.27
CA VAL A 171 -3.66 9.99 10.68
C VAL A 171 -2.61 10.77 11.46
N ALA A 172 -3.05 11.66 12.33
CA ALA A 172 -2.18 12.54 13.09
C ALA A 172 -2.70 12.76 14.51
N MET A 173 -1.81 13.15 15.41
CA MET A 173 -2.18 13.59 16.77
C MET A 173 -1.60 14.97 17.05
N ILE A 174 -2.37 15.77 17.80
CA ILE A 174 -1.99 17.11 18.25
C ILE A 174 -2.07 17.08 19.78
N ILE A 175 -0.95 17.32 20.45
CA ILE A 175 -0.87 17.31 21.92
C ILE A 175 -1.86 18.31 22.54
N GLY A 176 -2.61 17.87 23.56
CA GLY A 176 -3.60 18.67 24.27
C GLY A 176 -4.90 18.89 23.50
N HIS A 177 -5.10 18.17 22.39
CA HIS A 177 -6.28 18.30 21.53
C HIS A 177 -6.88 16.95 21.14
N GLY A 178 -6.09 16.07 20.52
CA GLY A 178 -6.55 14.72 20.15
C GLY A 178 -6.02 14.22 18.79
N MET A 179 -6.77 13.28 18.19
CA MET A 179 -6.40 12.58 16.96
C MET A 179 -7.24 13.08 15.78
N VAL A 180 -6.61 13.30 14.64
CA VAL A 180 -7.28 13.60 13.37
C VAL A 180 -6.96 12.54 12.33
N ALA A 181 -7.87 12.30 11.41
CA ALA A 181 -7.64 11.47 10.24
C ALA A 181 -8.31 12.11 9.03
N PHE A 182 -7.69 12.08 7.86
CA PHE A 182 -8.27 12.68 6.66
C PHE A 182 -7.80 11.99 5.39
N ARG A 183 -8.64 12.07 4.36
CA ARG A 183 -8.47 11.38 3.08
C ARG A 183 -8.41 12.38 1.93
N ASP A 184 -7.67 12.04 0.88
CA ASP A 184 -7.55 12.89 -0.30
C ASP A 184 -8.91 13.18 -0.99
N PRO A 185 -9.06 14.30 -1.71
CA PRO A 185 -10.32 14.71 -2.34
C PRO A 185 -10.86 13.71 -3.36
N HIS A 186 -10.01 12.82 -3.85
CA HIS A 186 -10.34 11.78 -4.82
C HIS A 186 -10.57 10.40 -4.17
N GLY A 187 -10.44 10.27 -2.85
CA GLY A 187 -10.63 9.01 -2.14
C GLY A 187 -9.68 7.88 -2.61
N ILE A 188 -8.50 8.22 -3.13
CA ILE A 188 -7.63 7.25 -3.81
C ILE A 188 -7.02 6.23 -2.84
N ARG A 189 -6.58 6.66 -1.65
CA ARG A 189 -5.98 5.77 -0.63
C ARG A 189 -7.02 5.35 0.39
N PRO A 190 -7.08 4.07 0.81
CA PRO A 190 -8.13 3.59 1.70
C PRO A 190 -7.94 4.07 3.14
N LEU A 191 -9.05 4.40 3.80
CA LEU A 191 -9.09 4.79 5.20
C LEU A 191 -10.49 4.51 5.76
N VAL A 192 -10.56 3.68 6.79
CA VAL A 192 -11.81 3.30 7.47
C VAL A 192 -11.84 3.82 8.90
N LEU A 193 -13.05 4.01 9.43
CA LEU A 193 -13.33 4.41 10.81
C LEU A 193 -14.13 3.31 11.51
N GLY A 194 -13.74 2.96 12.73
CA GLY A 194 -14.47 2.08 13.63
C GLY A 194 -14.58 2.64 15.04
N LYS A 195 -15.45 2.03 15.84
CA LYS A 195 -15.63 2.35 17.26
C LYS A 195 -15.67 1.11 18.13
N ARG A 196 -15.40 1.26 19.42
CA ARG A 196 -15.60 0.23 20.42
C ARG A 196 -16.20 0.84 21.67
N ASP A 197 -17.40 0.42 22.02
CA ASP A 197 -18.06 0.86 23.25
C ASP A 197 -17.46 0.09 24.44
N VAL A 198 -16.80 0.83 25.33
CA VAL A 198 -16.22 0.32 26.58
C VAL A 198 -17.20 0.75 27.66
N GLY A 199 -17.66 -0.18 28.51
CA GLY A 199 -18.71 0.08 29.51
C GLY A 199 -18.60 1.42 30.25
N ASP A 200 -19.72 1.87 30.83
CA ASP A 200 -19.88 3.19 31.47
C ASP A 200 -20.09 4.36 30.48
N GLY A 201 -20.53 4.07 29.25
CA GLY A 201 -20.89 5.09 28.25
C GLY A 201 -19.69 5.75 27.56
N ARG A 202 -18.51 5.13 27.61
CA ARG A 202 -17.30 5.58 26.91
C ARG A 202 -17.14 4.85 25.58
N THR A 203 -16.65 5.55 24.58
CA THR A 203 -16.42 4.99 23.25
C THR A 203 -14.98 5.26 22.84
N GLU A 204 -14.29 4.23 22.38
CA GLU A 204 -12.99 4.32 21.73
C GLU A 204 -13.20 4.40 20.22
N TYR A 205 -12.32 5.11 19.53
CA TYR A 205 -12.36 5.23 18.08
C TYR A 205 -11.04 4.80 17.48
N MET A 206 -11.11 4.19 16.30
CA MET A 206 -9.95 3.75 15.56
C MET A 206 -10.11 4.07 14.09
N VAL A 207 -9.03 4.50 13.46
CA VAL A 207 -8.92 4.55 12.00
C VAL A 207 -7.82 3.63 11.53
N ALA A 208 -7.98 3.06 10.33
CA ALA A 208 -6.99 2.18 9.73
C ALA A 208 -7.05 2.21 8.21
N SER A 209 -5.98 1.78 7.54
CA SER A 209 -5.99 1.61 6.08
C SER A 209 -6.98 0.54 5.60
N GLU A 210 -7.29 -0.48 6.41
CA GLU A 210 -8.21 -1.57 6.06
C GLU A 210 -9.05 -1.99 7.26
N SER A 211 -10.27 -2.51 6.99
CA SER A 211 -11.22 -2.97 8.01
C SER A 211 -10.69 -4.10 8.88
N VAL A 212 -9.82 -4.98 8.36
CA VAL A 212 -9.24 -6.11 9.10
C VAL A 212 -8.51 -5.70 10.38
N ALA A 213 -8.00 -4.46 10.45
CA ALA A 213 -7.38 -3.92 11.65
C ALA A 213 -8.42 -3.58 12.74
N LEU A 214 -9.63 -3.18 12.35
CA LEU A 214 -10.76 -3.00 13.25
C LEU A 214 -11.23 -4.37 13.77
N ASP A 215 -11.43 -5.32 12.84
CA ASP A 215 -11.92 -6.67 13.14
C ASP A 215 -11.03 -7.39 14.14
N THR A 216 -9.70 -7.34 13.94
CA THR A 216 -8.75 -8.05 14.81
C THR A 216 -8.74 -7.53 16.25
N LEU A 217 -9.18 -6.29 16.47
CA LEU A 217 -9.23 -5.64 17.78
C LEU A 217 -10.66 -5.56 18.36
N GLY A 218 -11.65 -6.10 17.66
CA GLY A 218 -13.05 -6.06 18.06
C GLY A 218 -13.65 -4.65 18.02
N PHE A 219 -13.19 -3.79 17.11
CA PHE A 219 -13.86 -2.53 16.80
C PHE A 219 -14.99 -2.80 15.81
N GLU A 220 -16.16 -2.21 16.06
CA GLU A 220 -17.27 -2.17 15.11
C GLU A 220 -16.89 -1.23 13.96
N PHE A 221 -16.96 -1.73 12.72
CA PHE A 221 -16.83 -0.89 11.53
C PHE A 221 -17.98 0.11 11.45
N LEU A 222 -17.66 1.41 11.33
CA LEU A 222 -18.67 2.44 11.13
C LEU A 222 -18.87 2.73 9.64
N ARG A 223 -17.79 3.10 8.95
CA ARG A 223 -17.75 3.48 7.53
C ARG A 223 -16.34 3.79 7.07
N ASP A 224 -16.16 3.87 5.76
CA ASP A 224 -15.02 4.56 5.15
C ASP A 224 -15.02 6.05 5.51
N VAL A 225 -13.82 6.62 5.67
CA VAL A 225 -13.63 8.07 5.66
C VAL A 225 -13.85 8.55 4.24
N ALA A 226 -14.74 9.52 4.05
CA ALA A 226 -15.18 9.96 2.73
C ALA A 226 -14.07 10.76 2.01
N PRO A 227 -14.11 10.87 0.67
CA PRO A 227 -13.16 11.68 -0.09
C PRO A 227 -13.13 13.14 0.39
N GLY A 228 -11.96 13.64 0.77
CA GLY A 228 -11.78 15.00 1.30
C GLY A 228 -12.33 15.23 2.71
N GLU A 229 -12.86 14.20 3.37
CA GLU A 229 -13.35 14.30 4.74
C GLU A 229 -12.19 14.29 5.74
N ALA A 230 -12.39 15.02 6.83
CA ALA A 230 -11.59 14.92 8.04
C ALA A 230 -12.44 14.43 9.22
N ILE A 231 -11.82 13.60 10.04
CA ILE A 231 -12.29 13.11 11.33
C ILE A 231 -11.43 13.76 12.42
N TYR A 232 -12.04 14.20 13.51
CA TYR A 232 -11.35 14.67 14.71
C TYR A 232 -11.95 14.02 15.94
N ILE A 233 -11.13 13.35 16.73
CA ILE A 233 -11.49 12.71 17.99
C ILE A 233 -10.71 13.41 19.10
N THR A 234 -11.43 14.05 20.01
CA THR A 234 -10.82 14.77 21.14
C THR A 234 -10.19 13.79 22.14
N GLU A 235 -9.30 14.27 23.00
CA GLU A 235 -8.79 13.49 24.15
C GLU A 235 -9.89 13.02 25.12
N LYS A 236 -11.08 13.66 25.05
CA LYS A 236 -12.27 13.29 25.83
C LYS A 236 -13.14 12.23 25.14
N GLY A 237 -12.77 11.78 23.94
CA GLY A 237 -13.53 10.78 23.19
C GLY A 237 -14.73 11.33 22.41
N GLN A 238 -14.78 12.64 22.12
CA GLN A 238 -15.82 13.22 21.26
C GLN A 238 -15.41 13.14 19.80
N LEU A 239 -16.28 12.59 18.94
CA LEU A 239 -16.09 12.47 17.51
C LEU A 239 -16.72 13.66 16.77
N PHE A 240 -15.93 14.33 15.94
CA PHE A 240 -16.36 15.36 15.00
C PHE A 240 -15.93 14.97 13.59
N THR A 241 -16.72 15.35 12.58
CA THR A 241 -16.37 15.15 11.17
C THR A 241 -16.69 16.39 10.34
N ARG A 242 -15.94 16.60 9.25
CA ARG A 242 -16.14 17.74 8.35
C ARG A 242 -15.63 17.42 6.95
N GLN A 243 -16.39 17.86 5.93
CA GLN A 243 -15.85 17.97 4.58
C GLN A 243 -14.80 19.09 4.52
N CYS A 244 -13.59 18.76 4.08
CA CYS A 244 -12.43 19.66 4.03
C CYS A 244 -11.84 19.80 2.61
N ALA A 245 -12.52 19.29 1.58
CA ALA A 245 -12.13 19.51 0.19
C ALA A 245 -13.30 20.03 -0.64
N ASP A 246 -12.97 20.86 -1.62
CA ASP A 246 -13.90 21.31 -2.64
C ASP A 246 -14.02 20.19 -3.71
N ASN A 247 -15.23 19.94 -4.20
CA ASN A 247 -15.54 18.93 -5.23
C ASN A 247 -15.03 17.49 -4.92
N PRO A 248 -15.33 16.93 -3.74
CA PRO A 248 -14.90 15.57 -3.42
C PRO A 248 -15.54 14.55 -4.37
N VAL A 249 -14.76 13.56 -4.78
CA VAL A 249 -15.20 12.47 -5.66
C VAL A 249 -14.55 11.17 -5.22
N SER A 250 -15.25 10.05 -5.38
CA SER A 250 -14.71 8.73 -5.06
C SER A 250 -14.06 8.12 -6.30
N ASN A 251 -12.72 8.01 -6.27
CA ASN A 251 -11.87 7.35 -7.26
C ASN A 251 -10.92 6.38 -6.55
N PRO A 252 -11.45 5.32 -5.90
CA PRO A 252 -10.61 4.40 -5.15
C PRO A 252 -9.59 3.72 -6.06
N CYS A 253 -8.42 3.38 -5.49
CA CYS A 253 -7.35 2.74 -6.25
C CYS A 253 -7.75 1.33 -6.70
N LEU A 254 -7.77 1.11 -8.01
CA LEU A 254 -8.16 -0.19 -8.56
C LEU A 254 -7.16 -1.30 -8.18
N PHE A 255 -5.90 -0.94 -7.96
CA PHE A 255 -4.83 -1.88 -7.62
C PHE A 255 -4.93 -2.45 -6.19
N GLU A 256 -5.66 -1.78 -5.29
CA GLU A 256 -5.99 -2.33 -3.97
C GLU A 256 -6.78 -3.63 -4.11
N TYR A 257 -7.80 -3.62 -4.97
CA TYR A 257 -8.65 -4.77 -5.23
C TYR A 257 -7.91 -5.89 -5.96
N VAL A 258 -7.07 -5.53 -6.94
CA VAL A 258 -6.29 -6.52 -7.73
C VAL A 258 -5.38 -7.35 -6.82
N TYR A 259 -4.56 -6.71 -6.00
CA TYR A 259 -3.50 -7.42 -5.28
C TYR A 259 -3.18 -6.86 -3.89
N PHE A 260 -3.20 -5.54 -3.72
CA PHE A 260 -2.52 -4.93 -2.58
C PHE A 260 -3.24 -5.13 -1.24
N ALA A 261 -4.57 -5.01 -1.24
CA ALA A 261 -5.37 -5.19 -0.03
C ALA A 261 -5.51 -6.68 0.34
N ARG A 262 -5.85 -6.92 1.61
CA ARG A 262 -6.23 -8.25 2.06
C ARG A 262 -7.64 -8.60 1.57
N PRO A 263 -7.90 -9.88 1.22
CA PRO A 263 -9.19 -10.29 0.67
C PRO A 263 -10.34 -10.15 1.67
N ASP A 264 -10.06 -10.23 2.98
CA ASP A 264 -11.04 -10.08 4.06
C ASP A 264 -11.35 -8.63 4.44
N SER A 265 -10.84 -7.66 3.67
CA SER A 265 -11.16 -6.24 3.84
C SER A 265 -12.34 -5.78 3.00
N PHE A 266 -13.07 -4.79 3.54
CA PHE A 266 -14.03 -3.99 2.80
C PHE A 266 -13.47 -2.58 2.60
N ILE A 267 -13.38 -2.14 1.35
CA ILE A 267 -12.88 -0.80 0.98
C ILE A 267 -13.97 -0.10 0.17
N ASP A 268 -14.42 1.06 0.62
CA ASP A 268 -15.51 1.83 -0.01
C ASP A 268 -16.74 0.94 -0.30
N LYS A 269 -17.13 0.14 0.70
CA LYS A 269 -18.21 -0.86 0.67
C LYS A 269 -17.98 -2.09 -0.23
N ILE A 270 -16.81 -2.22 -0.86
CA ILE A 270 -16.49 -3.31 -1.77
C ILE A 270 -15.69 -4.38 -1.02
N SER A 271 -16.20 -5.61 -1.02
CA SER A 271 -15.46 -6.80 -0.59
C SER A 271 -14.30 -7.06 -1.56
N VAL A 272 -13.06 -7.04 -1.07
CA VAL A 272 -11.88 -7.32 -1.90
C VAL A 272 -11.92 -8.76 -2.42
N TYR A 273 -12.35 -9.71 -1.60
CA TYR A 273 -12.53 -11.11 -2.01
C TYR A 273 -13.53 -11.25 -3.16
N SER A 274 -14.74 -10.69 -3.01
CA SER A 274 -15.78 -10.78 -4.04
C SER A 274 -15.35 -10.12 -5.34
N ALA A 275 -14.71 -8.95 -5.26
CA ALA A 275 -14.13 -8.28 -6.42
C ALA A 275 -13.13 -9.17 -7.17
N ARG A 276 -12.27 -9.91 -6.47
CA ARG A 276 -11.33 -10.87 -7.08
C ARG A 276 -12.02 -12.08 -7.71
N VAL A 277 -13.07 -12.61 -7.09
CA VAL A 277 -13.91 -13.65 -7.71
C VAL A 277 -14.55 -13.13 -9.00
N ASN A 278 -15.08 -11.91 -8.99
CA ASN A 278 -15.65 -11.28 -10.18
C ASN A 278 -14.59 -11.05 -11.28
N MET A 279 -13.34 -10.72 -10.92
CA MET A 279 -12.23 -10.68 -11.88
C MET A 279 -12.01 -12.06 -12.53
N GLY A 280 -12.01 -13.13 -11.74
CA GLY A 280 -11.91 -14.50 -12.26
C GLY A 280 -13.08 -14.88 -13.19
N THR A 281 -14.28 -14.41 -12.87
CA THR A 281 -15.47 -14.59 -13.73
C THR A 281 -15.24 -13.96 -15.09
N LYS A 282 -14.90 -12.66 -15.10
CA LYS A 282 -14.68 -11.90 -16.34
C LYS A 282 -13.49 -12.43 -17.15
N LEU A 283 -12.38 -12.78 -16.50
CA LEU A 283 -11.22 -13.36 -17.19
C LEU A 283 -11.54 -14.72 -17.78
N GLY A 284 -12.30 -15.54 -17.05
CA GLY A 284 -12.78 -16.85 -17.51
C GLY A 284 -13.66 -16.71 -18.75
N GLU A 285 -14.60 -15.77 -18.75
CA GLU A 285 -15.46 -15.46 -19.91
C GLU A 285 -14.66 -14.99 -21.12
N LYS A 286 -13.66 -14.12 -20.89
CA LYS A 286 -12.74 -13.65 -21.93
C LYS A 286 -11.94 -14.81 -22.54
N ILE A 287 -11.36 -15.67 -21.70
CA ILE A 287 -10.61 -16.86 -22.14
C ILE A 287 -11.52 -17.81 -22.92
N ALA A 288 -12.72 -18.10 -22.41
CA ALA A 288 -13.66 -19.00 -23.10
C ALA A 288 -14.02 -18.50 -24.51
N ARG A 289 -14.12 -17.17 -24.69
CA ARG A 289 -14.45 -16.53 -25.95
C ARG A 289 -13.26 -16.46 -26.92
N GLU A 290 -12.07 -16.10 -26.43
CA GLU A 290 -10.92 -15.80 -27.30
C GLU A 290 -10.01 -17.01 -27.53
N TRP A 291 -10.00 -17.97 -26.60
CA TRP A 291 -9.15 -19.16 -26.61
C TRP A 291 -9.98 -20.45 -26.73
N GLU A 292 -11.14 -20.41 -27.39
CA GLU A 292 -12.02 -21.57 -27.61
C GLU A 292 -11.28 -22.76 -28.26
N ASP A 293 -10.36 -22.47 -29.18
CA ASP A 293 -9.60 -23.48 -29.93
C ASP A 293 -8.34 -23.99 -29.20
N LEU A 294 -8.04 -23.51 -27.99
CA LEU A 294 -6.85 -23.93 -27.24
C LEU A 294 -7.11 -25.14 -26.35
N ASP A 295 -6.23 -26.14 -26.48
CA ASP A 295 -6.22 -27.30 -25.58
C ASP A 295 -5.62 -26.95 -24.22
N ILE A 296 -6.46 -26.59 -23.25
CA ILE A 296 -6.08 -26.38 -21.85
C ILE A 296 -6.47 -27.61 -21.01
N ASP A 297 -5.51 -28.23 -20.33
CA ASP A 297 -5.74 -29.40 -19.47
C ASP A 297 -6.07 -29.02 -18.02
N VAL A 298 -5.47 -27.95 -17.50
CA VAL A 298 -5.54 -27.59 -16.08
C VAL A 298 -5.28 -26.10 -15.87
N VAL A 299 -5.99 -25.51 -14.91
CA VAL A 299 -5.78 -24.14 -14.43
C VAL A 299 -4.96 -24.19 -13.14
N ILE A 300 -3.88 -23.42 -13.09
CA ILE A 300 -2.92 -23.39 -11.98
C ILE A 300 -2.69 -21.94 -11.56
N PRO A 301 -3.00 -21.54 -10.31
CA PRO A 301 -2.69 -20.21 -9.84
C PRO A 301 -1.19 -20.06 -9.54
N ILE A 302 -0.72 -18.83 -9.67
CA ILE A 302 0.51 -18.38 -9.03
C ILE A 302 0.11 -17.84 -7.65
N PRO A 303 0.52 -18.50 -6.55
CA PRO A 303 0.02 -18.18 -5.21
C PRO A 303 0.60 -16.87 -4.65
N GLU A 304 -0.12 -16.15 -3.79
CA GLU A 304 -1.38 -16.55 -3.12
C GLU A 304 -2.62 -15.82 -3.67
N THR A 305 -2.47 -14.59 -4.15
CA THR A 305 -3.57 -13.70 -4.54
C THR A 305 -4.49 -14.32 -5.60
N SER A 306 -3.90 -15.00 -6.59
CA SER A 306 -4.64 -15.54 -7.74
C SER A 306 -5.28 -16.89 -7.50
N CYS A 307 -5.18 -17.46 -6.30
CA CYS A 307 -5.80 -18.76 -5.99
C CYS A 307 -7.32 -18.75 -6.24
N ASP A 308 -8.03 -17.75 -5.70
CA ASP A 308 -9.48 -17.63 -5.85
C ASP A 308 -9.90 -17.16 -7.25
N ILE A 309 -9.08 -16.30 -7.87
CA ILE A 309 -9.29 -15.85 -9.26
C ILE A 309 -9.21 -17.04 -10.22
N ALA A 310 -8.17 -17.87 -10.08
CA ALA A 310 -7.95 -19.05 -10.89
C ALA A 310 -8.99 -20.15 -10.64
N LEU A 311 -9.47 -20.28 -9.40
CA LEU A 311 -10.55 -21.18 -9.06
C LEU A 311 -11.83 -20.83 -9.84
N GLU A 312 -12.16 -19.54 -9.91
CA GLU A 312 -13.32 -19.08 -10.65
C GLU A 312 -13.14 -19.22 -12.17
N ILE A 313 -11.95 -18.93 -12.71
CA ILE A 313 -11.62 -19.18 -14.12
C ILE A 313 -11.79 -20.67 -14.46
N ALA A 314 -11.28 -21.57 -13.61
CA ALA A 314 -11.40 -23.01 -13.79
C ALA A 314 -12.88 -23.45 -13.83
N ARG A 315 -13.71 -22.85 -12.97
CA ARG A 315 -15.17 -23.07 -12.95
C ARG A 315 -15.83 -22.64 -14.24
N ILE A 316 -15.53 -21.44 -14.74
CA ILE A 316 -16.10 -20.91 -16.00
C ILE A 316 -15.70 -21.79 -17.20
N LEU A 317 -14.43 -22.19 -17.27
CA LEU A 317 -13.91 -23.01 -18.37
C LEU A 317 -14.29 -24.50 -18.28
N GLY A 318 -14.88 -24.94 -17.16
CA GLY A 318 -15.13 -26.36 -16.91
C GLY A 318 -13.84 -27.19 -16.85
N LYS A 319 -12.73 -26.60 -16.41
CA LYS A 319 -11.40 -27.23 -16.34
C LYS A 319 -11.01 -27.52 -14.88
N PRO A 320 -10.16 -28.52 -14.62
CA PRO A 320 -9.71 -28.79 -13.27
C PRO A 320 -8.79 -27.67 -12.76
N TYR A 321 -9.02 -27.24 -11.52
CA TYR A 321 -8.10 -26.41 -10.74
C TYR A 321 -7.10 -27.30 -9.99
N ARG A 322 -5.80 -26.98 -10.05
CA ARG A 322 -4.76 -27.69 -9.30
C ARG A 322 -3.73 -26.74 -8.70
N GLN A 323 -3.28 -27.06 -7.49
CA GLN A 323 -2.16 -26.36 -6.86
C GLN A 323 -0.81 -26.86 -7.43
N GLY A 324 -0.45 -26.36 -8.61
CA GLY A 324 0.83 -26.65 -9.24
C GLY A 324 2.01 -25.92 -8.61
N PHE A 325 1.80 -24.68 -8.13
CA PHE A 325 2.82 -23.92 -7.40
C PHE A 325 2.51 -23.84 -5.91
N VAL A 326 3.55 -23.89 -5.09
CA VAL A 326 3.48 -23.65 -3.65
C VAL A 326 4.43 -22.50 -3.31
N LYS A 327 3.92 -21.47 -2.63
CA LYS A 327 4.74 -20.36 -2.14
C LYS A 327 5.51 -20.77 -0.89
N ASN A 328 6.81 -20.51 -0.89
CA ASN A 328 7.63 -20.70 0.29
C ASN A 328 7.32 -19.58 1.29
N ARG A 329 6.65 -19.91 2.38
CA ARG A 329 6.24 -18.94 3.41
C ARG A 329 7.43 -18.26 4.11
N TYR A 330 8.56 -18.96 4.19
CA TYR A 330 9.76 -18.50 4.88
C TYR A 330 10.89 -18.31 3.86
N VAL A 331 11.04 -17.09 3.36
CA VAL A 331 12.14 -16.73 2.46
C VAL A 331 13.17 -15.92 3.26
N GLY A 332 14.34 -16.51 3.51
CA GLY A 332 15.46 -15.82 4.17
C GLY A 332 16.13 -14.78 3.26
N ARG A 333 16.83 -13.81 3.88
CA ARG A 333 17.73 -12.89 3.16
C ARG A 333 18.87 -13.66 2.51
N THR A 334 19.38 -13.16 1.38
CA THR A 334 20.55 -13.76 0.72
C THR A 334 21.82 -13.21 1.34
N PHE A 335 22.65 -14.04 1.95
CA PHE A 335 24.00 -13.63 2.32
C PHE A 335 24.85 -13.49 1.04
N ILE A 336 25.50 -12.34 0.86
CA ILE A 336 26.49 -12.16 -0.21
C ILE A 336 27.78 -12.83 0.26
N MET A 337 28.04 -14.05 -0.22
CA MET A 337 29.29 -14.77 0.06
C MET A 337 30.31 -14.50 -1.06
N PRO A 338 31.55 -14.08 -0.77
CA PRO A 338 32.60 -13.97 -1.79
C PRO A 338 32.93 -15.35 -2.37
N GLY A 339 32.92 -15.48 -3.70
CA GLY A 339 33.52 -16.63 -4.39
C GLY A 339 32.62 -17.80 -4.82
N GLN A 340 31.29 -17.70 -4.80
CA GLN A 340 30.43 -18.75 -5.39
C GLN A 340 29.86 -18.38 -6.77
N GLN A 341 30.24 -19.18 -7.79
CA GLN A 341 29.42 -19.43 -8.97
C GLN A 341 28.10 -20.09 -8.53
N LEU A 342 27.03 -19.31 -8.31
CA LEU A 342 25.62 -19.77 -8.38
C LEU A 342 24.66 -18.59 -8.17
N ARG A 343 24.61 -17.68 -9.15
CA ARG A 343 23.48 -16.74 -9.32
C ARG A 343 22.61 -17.23 -10.46
N ARG A 344 21.67 -18.15 -10.21
CA ARG A 344 20.51 -18.32 -11.09
C ARG A 344 19.36 -19.04 -10.39
N LYS A 345 18.16 -18.49 -10.64
CA LYS A 345 16.80 -18.85 -10.18
C LYS A 345 16.37 -18.27 -8.83
N SER A 346 16.28 -16.94 -8.77
CA SER A 346 15.65 -16.16 -7.69
C SER A 346 14.21 -16.61 -7.41
N VAL A 347 13.44 -16.95 -8.46
CA VAL A 347 12.03 -17.33 -8.28
C VAL A 347 11.85 -18.68 -7.57
N ARG A 348 12.77 -19.64 -7.71
CA ARG A 348 12.73 -20.94 -6.99
C ARG A 348 12.84 -20.79 -5.47
N ARG A 349 13.32 -19.64 -4.99
CA ARG A 349 13.31 -19.33 -3.55
C ARG A 349 11.92 -18.94 -3.07
N LYS A 350 11.11 -18.34 -3.94
CA LYS A 350 9.76 -17.87 -3.63
C LYS A 350 8.71 -18.94 -3.89
N LEU A 351 8.90 -19.75 -4.93
CA LEU A 351 7.93 -20.72 -5.41
C LEU A 351 8.60 -22.09 -5.62
N ASN A 352 7.85 -23.16 -5.37
CA ASN A 352 8.21 -24.52 -5.73
C ASN A 352 7.14 -25.13 -6.65
N ALA A 353 7.55 -25.86 -7.67
CA ALA A 353 6.66 -26.51 -8.63
C ALA A 353 6.40 -27.97 -8.23
N ASN A 354 5.13 -28.35 -8.08
CA ASN A 354 4.71 -29.73 -7.94
C ASN A 354 4.72 -30.40 -9.32
N ARG A 355 5.81 -31.11 -9.65
CA ARG A 355 6.04 -31.68 -11.00
C ARG A 355 4.90 -32.55 -11.51
N ALA A 356 4.20 -33.28 -10.65
CA ALA A 356 3.10 -34.15 -11.04
C ALA A 356 1.91 -33.37 -11.65
N GLU A 357 1.78 -32.08 -11.30
CA GLU A 357 0.69 -31.25 -11.79
C GLU A 357 0.95 -30.67 -13.19
N PHE A 358 2.20 -30.67 -13.67
CA PHE A 358 2.59 -30.10 -14.96
C PHE A 358 2.90 -31.14 -16.04
N ARG A 359 3.44 -32.31 -15.64
CA ARG A 359 3.99 -33.29 -16.57
C ARG A 359 2.99 -33.71 -17.66
N ASP A 360 3.41 -33.54 -18.91
CA ASP A 360 2.69 -33.89 -20.14
C ASP A 360 1.35 -33.15 -20.36
N LYS A 361 1.15 -32.01 -19.69
CA LYS A 361 -0.07 -31.19 -19.77
C LYS A 361 0.17 -29.84 -20.44
N ASN A 362 -0.88 -29.30 -21.04
CA ASN A 362 -1.01 -27.90 -21.44
C ASN A 362 -1.64 -27.12 -20.29
N VAL A 363 -0.86 -26.24 -19.66
CA VAL A 363 -1.25 -25.57 -18.41
C VAL A 363 -1.63 -24.11 -18.66
N LEU A 364 -2.71 -23.67 -18.03
CA LEU A 364 -3.08 -22.26 -17.92
C LEU A 364 -2.64 -21.74 -16.56
N LEU A 365 -1.62 -20.88 -16.55
CA LEU A 365 -1.18 -20.17 -15.35
C LEU A 365 -1.98 -18.89 -15.18
N VAL A 366 -2.35 -18.57 -13.94
CA VAL A 366 -3.06 -17.32 -13.61
C VAL A 366 -2.23 -16.53 -12.61
N ASP A 367 -1.82 -15.31 -12.98
CA ASP A 367 -1.12 -14.36 -12.13
C ASP A 367 -1.99 -13.13 -11.86
N ASP A 368 -1.71 -12.41 -10.78
CA ASP A 368 -2.48 -11.20 -10.46
C ASP A 368 -2.14 -10.06 -11.44
N SER A 369 -0.87 -9.94 -11.82
CA SER A 369 -0.39 -8.87 -12.68
C SER A 369 0.97 -9.20 -13.30
N ILE A 370 1.32 -8.50 -14.39
CA ILE A 370 2.65 -8.56 -15.01
C ILE A 370 3.26 -7.16 -15.03
N VAL A 371 4.33 -6.97 -14.27
CA VAL A 371 5.02 -5.66 -14.14
C VAL A 371 6.29 -5.61 -15.00
N ARG A 372 7.38 -6.28 -14.57
CA ARG A 372 8.67 -6.33 -15.28
C ARG A 372 8.82 -7.54 -16.22
N GLY A 373 7.91 -8.51 -16.15
CA GLY A 373 7.96 -9.77 -16.91
C GLY A 373 9.01 -10.80 -16.48
N THR A 374 10.12 -10.38 -15.86
CA THR A 374 11.22 -11.29 -15.45
C THR A 374 10.81 -12.40 -14.48
N THR A 375 9.81 -12.14 -13.63
CA THR A 375 9.25 -13.16 -12.72
C THR A 375 8.38 -14.14 -13.49
N SER A 376 7.48 -13.64 -14.34
CA SER A 376 6.60 -14.46 -15.18
C SER A 376 7.40 -15.36 -16.13
N GLU A 377 8.47 -14.84 -16.75
CA GLU A 377 9.41 -15.61 -17.57
C GLU A 377 10.00 -16.80 -16.81
N GLN A 378 10.51 -16.57 -15.59
CA GLN A 378 11.08 -17.63 -14.74
C GLN A 378 10.02 -18.64 -14.27
N ILE A 379 8.78 -18.21 -14.04
CA ILE A 379 7.68 -19.09 -13.67
C ILE A 379 7.29 -19.99 -14.85
N ILE A 380 7.21 -19.44 -16.06
CA ILE A 380 6.96 -20.20 -17.29
C ILE A 380 8.08 -21.22 -17.50
N GLU A 381 9.35 -20.81 -17.34
CA GLU A 381 10.49 -21.72 -17.42
C GLU A 381 10.36 -22.86 -16.40
N MET A 382 9.99 -22.56 -15.15
CA MET A 382 9.76 -23.58 -14.12
C MET A 382 8.64 -24.56 -14.45
N ALA A 383 7.54 -24.09 -15.06
CA ALA A 383 6.46 -24.97 -15.52
C ALA A 383 6.94 -25.92 -16.62
N ARG A 384 7.73 -25.42 -17.59
CA ARG A 384 8.35 -26.24 -18.64
C ARG A 384 9.34 -27.25 -18.05
N GLU A 385 10.19 -26.84 -17.12
CA GLU A 385 11.11 -27.74 -16.40
C GLU A 385 10.39 -28.81 -15.58
N ALA A 386 9.17 -28.52 -15.11
CA ALA A 386 8.30 -29.48 -14.43
C ALA A 386 7.60 -30.45 -15.40
N GLY A 387 7.73 -30.25 -16.71
CA GLY A 387 7.25 -31.14 -17.76
C GLY A 387 6.00 -30.66 -18.51
N ALA A 388 5.62 -29.39 -18.40
CA ALA A 388 4.50 -28.84 -19.19
C ALA A 388 4.82 -28.81 -20.70
N LYS A 389 3.84 -29.15 -21.54
CA LYS A 389 3.93 -29.10 -23.01
C LYS A 389 3.74 -27.68 -23.52
N LYS A 390 2.57 -27.11 -23.23
CA LYS A 390 2.21 -25.72 -23.51
C LYS A 390 1.99 -24.97 -22.20
N VAL A 391 2.46 -23.73 -22.14
CA VAL A 391 2.31 -22.86 -20.96
C VAL A 391 1.64 -21.56 -21.40
N TYR A 392 0.37 -21.43 -21.04
CA TYR A 392 -0.42 -20.22 -21.22
C TYR A 392 -0.39 -19.40 -19.94
N LEU A 393 -0.49 -18.07 -20.07
CA LEU A 393 -0.54 -17.16 -18.93
C LEU A 393 -1.72 -16.20 -19.08
N ALA A 394 -2.50 -16.06 -18.01
CA ALA A 394 -3.57 -15.07 -17.89
C ALA A 394 -3.27 -14.12 -16.71
N SER A 395 -3.37 -12.81 -16.96
CA SER A 395 -3.19 -11.76 -15.95
C SER A 395 -4.55 -11.21 -15.52
N ALA A 396 -4.83 -11.23 -14.22
CA ALA A 396 -6.06 -10.66 -13.64
C ALA A 396 -6.13 -9.13 -13.74
N ALA A 397 -4.98 -8.48 -13.86
CA ALA A 397 -4.87 -7.07 -14.19
C ALA A 397 -4.73 -6.86 -15.72
N PRO A 398 -5.21 -5.72 -16.25
CA PRO A 398 -4.81 -5.21 -17.56
C PRO A 398 -3.30 -4.94 -17.62
N GLU A 399 -2.81 -4.61 -18.81
CA GLU A 399 -1.41 -4.25 -19.00
C GLU A 399 -1.01 -3.04 -18.15
N ILE A 400 0.03 -3.21 -17.34
CA ILE A 400 0.62 -2.13 -16.54
C ILE A 400 1.62 -1.39 -17.42
N ARG A 401 1.22 -0.21 -17.91
CA ARG A 401 1.95 0.57 -18.91
C ARG A 401 2.52 1.88 -18.38
N PHE A 402 2.05 2.33 -17.21
CA PHE A 402 2.42 3.60 -16.62
C PHE A 402 2.78 3.45 -15.14
N PRO A 403 3.70 4.28 -14.60
CA PRO A 403 4.08 4.23 -13.19
C PRO A 403 2.94 4.75 -12.29
N ASN A 404 2.75 4.12 -11.13
CA ASN A 404 1.88 4.69 -10.10
C ASN A 404 2.64 5.80 -9.35
N VAL A 405 2.00 6.96 -9.20
CA VAL A 405 2.56 8.12 -8.49
C VAL A 405 1.73 8.54 -7.28
N TYR A 406 0.85 7.65 -6.83
CA TYR A 406 -0.08 7.88 -5.73
C TYR A 406 0.28 7.10 -4.47
N GLY A 407 1.39 6.36 -4.49
CA GLY A 407 1.95 5.66 -3.33
C GLY A 407 2.16 4.16 -3.51
N ILE A 408 1.75 3.54 -4.63
CA ILE A 408 2.16 2.17 -4.96
C ILE A 408 3.54 2.22 -5.59
N ASP A 409 4.49 1.44 -5.05
CA ASP A 409 5.80 1.37 -5.67
C ASP A 409 5.72 0.55 -6.95
N MET A 410 5.91 1.22 -8.08
CA MET A 410 5.99 0.63 -9.42
C MET A 410 7.24 1.11 -10.11
N PRO A 411 7.96 0.27 -10.87
CA PRO A 411 9.20 0.65 -11.52
C PRO A 411 8.98 1.75 -12.58
N THR A 412 10.05 2.27 -13.17
CA THR A 412 9.93 3.34 -14.18
C THR A 412 9.19 2.81 -15.41
N ALA A 413 8.63 3.70 -16.24
CA ALA A 413 7.89 3.29 -17.44
C ALA A 413 8.72 2.37 -18.35
N ASN A 414 10.01 2.65 -18.50
CA ASN A 414 10.94 1.86 -19.33
C ASN A 414 11.22 0.45 -18.78
N GLU A 415 11.01 0.23 -17.48
CA GLU A 415 11.17 -1.08 -16.83
C GLU A 415 9.89 -1.92 -16.86
N LEU A 416 8.75 -1.34 -17.27
CA LEU A 416 7.50 -2.06 -17.46
C LEU A 416 7.51 -2.79 -18.80
N ILE A 417 7.27 -4.10 -18.77
CA ILE A 417 7.34 -4.91 -19.99
C ILE A 417 6.28 -4.51 -21.01
N ALA A 418 5.10 -4.08 -20.56
CA ALA A 418 4.00 -3.68 -21.43
C ALA A 418 4.11 -2.22 -21.93
N HIS A 419 5.07 -1.44 -21.44
CA HIS A 419 5.26 -0.08 -21.92
C HIS A 419 5.75 -0.10 -23.37
N GLY A 420 4.97 0.50 -24.28
CA GLY A 420 5.28 0.56 -25.71
C GLY A 420 5.26 -0.79 -26.45
N ARG A 421 4.61 -1.83 -25.91
CA ARG A 421 4.54 -3.16 -26.52
C ARG A 421 3.12 -3.71 -26.58
N GLU A 422 2.85 -4.50 -27.61
CA GLU A 422 1.62 -5.26 -27.76
C GLU A 422 1.69 -6.62 -27.04
N VAL A 423 0.53 -7.25 -26.82
CA VAL A 423 0.43 -8.51 -26.07
C VAL A 423 1.29 -9.63 -26.66
N ASP A 424 1.36 -9.77 -27.98
CA ASP A 424 2.19 -10.81 -28.61
C ASP A 424 3.70 -10.57 -28.41
N GLU A 425 4.14 -9.31 -28.42
CA GLU A 425 5.55 -8.98 -28.13
C GLU A 425 5.90 -9.34 -26.67
N ILE A 426 5.02 -9.02 -25.72
CA ILE A 426 5.18 -9.40 -24.32
C ILE A 426 5.23 -10.93 -24.18
N ARG A 427 4.30 -11.64 -24.84
CA ARG A 427 4.22 -13.11 -24.86
C ARG A 427 5.53 -13.73 -25.33
N GLN A 428 6.10 -13.21 -26.41
CA GLN A 428 7.38 -13.68 -26.95
C GLN A 428 8.53 -13.45 -25.96
N ILE A 429 8.60 -12.27 -25.34
CA ILE A 429 9.66 -11.92 -24.38
C ILE A 429 9.62 -12.84 -23.16
N ILE A 430 8.44 -13.13 -22.60
CA ILE A 430 8.31 -14.01 -21.42
C ILE A 430 8.33 -15.50 -21.76
N GLY A 431 8.33 -15.86 -23.05
CA GLY A 431 8.37 -17.26 -23.52
C GLY A 431 7.08 -18.05 -23.30
N ALA A 432 5.91 -17.39 -23.27
CA ALA A 432 4.60 -18.05 -23.16
C ALA A 432 4.11 -18.59 -24.52
N ASP A 433 3.35 -19.68 -24.50
CA ASP A 433 2.64 -20.17 -25.70
C ASP A 433 1.39 -19.34 -26.02
N GLY A 434 0.81 -18.69 -25.01
CA GLY A 434 -0.26 -17.71 -25.16
C GLY A 434 -0.30 -16.81 -23.93
N LEU A 435 -0.67 -15.55 -24.13
CA LEU A 435 -0.78 -14.53 -23.09
C LEU A 435 -2.08 -13.77 -23.27
N ILE A 436 -2.82 -13.57 -22.19
CA ILE A 436 -4.04 -12.78 -22.17
C ILE A 436 -4.07 -11.91 -20.92
N PHE A 437 -4.57 -10.69 -21.08
CA PHE A 437 -4.79 -9.73 -20.00
C PHE A 437 -6.28 -9.50 -19.79
N GLN A 438 -6.67 -9.18 -18.57
CA GLN A 438 -8.00 -8.66 -18.29
C GLN A 438 -8.25 -7.35 -19.06
N ASP A 439 -9.43 -7.17 -19.62
CA ASP A 439 -9.82 -5.86 -20.16
C ASP A 439 -10.08 -4.87 -19.02
N LEU A 440 -9.61 -3.62 -19.16
CA LEU A 440 -9.78 -2.61 -18.11
C LEU A 440 -11.25 -2.36 -17.75
N ASN A 441 -12.14 -2.37 -18.75
CA ASN A 441 -13.58 -2.20 -18.50
C ASN A 441 -14.15 -3.38 -17.70
N ASP A 442 -13.73 -4.61 -18.00
CA ASP A 442 -14.16 -5.78 -17.24
C ASP A 442 -13.63 -5.75 -15.80
N LEU A 443 -12.39 -5.30 -15.59
CA LEU A 443 -11.87 -5.09 -14.23
C LEU A 443 -12.70 -4.05 -13.47
N ILE A 444 -13.03 -2.93 -14.12
CA ILE A 444 -13.88 -1.88 -13.53
C ILE A 444 -15.27 -2.44 -13.21
N GLU A 445 -15.88 -3.22 -14.10
CA GLU A 445 -17.18 -3.85 -13.87
C GLU A 445 -17.13 -4.88 -12.74
N ALA A 446 -16.09 -5.71 -12.68
CA ALA A 446 -15.91 -6.73 -11.65
C ALA A 446 -15.86 -6.11 -10.24
N VAL A 447 -15.16 -4.98 -10.09
CA VAL A 447 -15.07 -4.24 -8.83
C VAL A 447 -16.36 -3.45 -8.57
N ARG A 448 -16.93 -2.79 -9.58
CA ARG A 448 -18.16 -1.97 -9.45
C ARG A 448 -19.41 -2.80 -9.17
N ALA A 449 -19.44 -4.08 -9.54
CA ALA A 449 -20.55 -4.98 -9.23
C ALA A 449 -20.87 -5.03 -7.72
N GLU A 450 -19.85 -4.89 -6.87
CA GLU A 450 -20.01 -4.88 -5.41
C GLU A 450 -20.49 -3.51 -4.87
N ASN A 451 -20.23 -2.42 -5.60
CA ASN A 451 -20.71 -1.08 -5.26
C ASN A 451 -20.90 -0.20 -6.52
N PRO A 452 -22.13 -0.11 -7.06
CA PRO A 452 -22.41 0.65 -8.27
C PRO A 452 -22.36 2.17 -8.09
N ASP A 453 -22.28 2.67 -6.85
CA ASP A 453 -22.16 4.10 -6.58
C ASP A 453 -20.81 4.65 -7.08
N ILE A 454 -19.78 3.81 -7.17
CA ILE A 454 -18.45 4.20 -7.66
C ILE A 454 -18.48 4.37 -9.18
N GLN A 455 -18.42 5.63 -9.63
CA GLN A 455 -18.52 5.96 -11.05
C GLN A 455 -17.20 5.81 -11.80
N GLN A 456 -16.06 6.03 -11.13
CA GLN A 456 -14.73 6.00 -11.71
C GLN A 456 -13.72 5.51 -10.65
N PHE A 457 -12.63 4.91 -11.12
CA PHE A 457 -11.54 4.43 -10.27
C PHE A 457 -10.24 5.15 -10.66
N GLU A 458 -9.25 5.12 -9.77
CA GLU A 458 -7.89 5.51 -10.13
C GLU A 458 -7.25 4.35 -10.94
N CYS A 459 -7.07 4.58 -12.24
CA CYS A 459 -6.64 3.57 -13.22
C CYS A 459 -5.33 3.93 -13.93
N SER A 460 -4.57 4.92 -13.42
CA SER A 460 -3.46 5.55 -14.14
C SER A 460 -2.42 4.55 -14.64
N VAL A 461 -2.13 3.50 -13.85
CA VAL A 461 -1.15 2.46 -14.20
C VAL A 461 -1.52 1.68 -15.46
N PHE A 462 -2.81 1.64 -15.81
CA PHE A 462 -3.34 0.93 -16.97
C PHE A 462 -3.52 1.86 -18.17
N ASN A 463 -4.07 3.06 -17.97
CA ASN A 463 -4.52 3.94 -19.06
C ASN A 463 -3.79 5.30 -19.14
N GLY A 464 -2.88 5.61 -18.22
CA GLY A 464 -2.13 6.86 -18.18
C GLY A 464 -2.95 8.08 -17.75
N VAL A 465 -4.19 7.90 -17.29
CA VAL A 465 -5.06 8.99 -16.85
C VAL A 465 -4.86 9.23 -15.35
N TYR A 466 -4.01 10.22 -15.04
CA TYR A 466 -3.77 10.68 -13.67
C TYR A 466 -4.83 11.70 -13.25
N VAL A 467 -5.66 11.35 -12.26
CA VAL A 467 -6.83 12.14 -11.87
C VAL A 467 -6.48 13.52 -11.29
N THR A 468 -5.27 13.68 -10.73
CA THR A 468 -4.78 14.95 -10.17
C THR A 468 -4.31 15.95 -11.24
N LYS A 469 -4.19 15.53 -12.50
CA LYS A 469 -3.89 16.37 -13.68
C LYS A 469 -2.59 17.18 -13.60
N ASP A 470 -1.64 16.74 -12.79
CA ASP A 470 -0.33 17.39 -12.59
C ASP A 470 0.85 16.45 -12.81
N VAL A 471 0.60 15.31 -13.46
CA VAL A 471 1.60 14.30 -13.79
C VAL A 471 1.94 14.43 -15.27
N ASP A 472 3.12 14.95 -15.56
CA ASP A 472 3.70 15.05 -16.89
C ASP A 472 5.02 14.29 -16.98
N GLN A 473 5.62 14.24 -18.17
CA GLN A 473 6.90 13.56 -18.36
C GLN A 473 8.02 14.15 -17.50
N GLN A 474 8.02 15.47 -17.25
CA GLN A 474 9.03 16.12 -16.41
C GLN A 474 8.96 15.62 -14.96
N TYR A 475 7.76 15.43 -14.44
CA TYR A 475 7.54 14.85 -13.12
C TYR A 475 7.99 13.38 -13.05
N LEU A 476 7.72 12.59 -14.08
CA LEU A 476 8.18 11.19 -14.14
C LEU A 476 9.71 11.11 -14.18
N ASP A 477 10.36 11.97 -14.98
CA ASP A 477 11.82 12.05 -15.05
C ASP A 477 12.42 12.47 -13.70
N PHE A 478 11.74 13.36 -12.95
CA PHE A 478 12.13 13.72 -11.59
C PHE A 478 12.03 12.53 -10.63
N LEU A 479 10.97 11.73 -10.68
CA LEU A 479 10.85 10.52 -9.86
C LEU A 479 11.94 9.50 -10.18
N ASP A 480 12.28 9.34 -11.46
CA ASP A 480 13.37 8.47 -11.89
C ASP A 480 14.73 8.94 -11.33
N SER A 481 14.94 10.26 -11.23
CA SER A 481 16.15 10.82 -10.60
C SER A 481 16.26 10.48 -9.10
N LEU A 482 15.16 10.54 -8.36
CA LEU A 482 15.14 10.19 -6.93
C LEU A 482 15.51 8.72 -6.69
N ARG A 483 15.02 7.82 -7.54
CA ARG A 483 15.30 6.38 -7.45
C ARG A 483 16.77 6.06 -7.65
N ASN A 484 17.43 6.77 -8.57
CA ASN A 484 18.86 6.59 -8.81
C ASN A 484 19.69 6.99 -7.60
N ASP A 485 19.25 8.00 -6.83
CA ASP A 485 19.94 8.42 -5.62
C ASP A 485 19.65 7.49 -4.44
N ASP A 486 18.42 6.99 -4.30
CA ASP A 486 18.09 5.94 -3.31
C ASP A 486 18.90 4.67 -3.55
N ALA A 487 19.04 4.24 -4.81
CA ALA A 487 19.85 3.07 -5.16
C ALA A 487 21.33 3.25 -4.74
N LYS A 488 21.89 4.45 -4.90
CA LYS A 488 23.24 4.77 -4.43
C LYS A 488 23.33 4.76 -2.91
N ALA A 489 22.34 5.31 -2.20
CA ALA A 489 22.32 5.34 -0.74
C ALA A 489 22.27 3.93 -0.13
N VAL A 490 21.45 3.03 -0.70
CA VAL A 490 21.37 1.63 -0.30
C VAL A 490 22.67 0.88 -0.59
N LEU A 491 23.30 1.13 -1.76
CA LEU A 491 24.61 0.55 -2.07
C LEU A 491 25.68 1.00 -1.06
N PHE A 492 25.69 2.29 -0.71
CA PHE A 492 26.63 2.84 0.25
C PHE A 492 26.44 2.26 1.66
N GLN A 493 25.19 2.08 2.13
CA GLN A 493 24.92 1.41 3.42
C GLN A 493 25.42 -0.04 3.43
N ASN A 494 25.15 -0.80 2.36
CA ASN A 494 25.65 -2.18 2.26
C ASN A 494 27.18 -2.23 2.21
N GLU A 495 27.84 -1.26 1.57
CA GLU A 495 29.31 -1.13 1.60
C GLU A 495 29.82 -0.82 3.02
N MET A 496 29.15 0.07 3.76
CA MET A 496 29.50 0.37 5.16
C MET A 496 29.30 -0.82 6.09
N GLU A 497 28.18 -1.55 6.01
CA GLU A 497 27.95 -2.77 6.80
C GLU A 497 29.00 -3.85 6.52
N ASN A 498 29.50 -3.94 5.29
CA ASN A 498 30.60 -4.86 4.94
C ASN A 498 31.98 -4.37 5.43
N LEU A 499 32.13 -3.09 5.79
CA LEU A 499 33.36 -2.46 6.25
C LEU A 499 33.45 -2.33 7.78
N GLU A 500 32.37 -2.57 8.52
CA GLU A 500 32.40 -2.60 9.98
C GLU A 500 33.16 -3.84 10.48
N MET A 501 34.42 -3.65 10.86
CA MET A 501 35.11 -4.58 11.76
C MET A 501 34.35 -4.62 13.09
N HIS A 502 33.88 -5.81 13.46
CA HIS A 502 33.28 -6.09 14.76
C HIS A 502 34.14 -5.51 15.90
N ASN A 503 33.54 -4.69 16.77
CA ASN A 503 33.98 -4.62 18.15
C ASN A 503 33.28 -5.77 18.90
N GLU A 504 34.08 -6.75 19.30
CA GLU A 504 33.67 -7.79 20.25
C GLU A 504 33.14 -7.13 21.54
N GLY A 505 31.98 -7.60 22.00
CA GLY A 505 31.40 -7.33 23.31
C GLY A 505 30.77 -8.60 23.84
#